data_AF-A0A2S9YAL6-F1
#
_entry.id   AF-A0A2S9YAL6-F1
#
_cell.length_a   1.000
_cell.length_b   1.000
_cell.length_c   1.000
_cell.angle_alpha   90.00
_cell.angle_beta   90.00
_cell.angle_gamma   90.00
#
_symmetry.space_group_name_H-M   'P 1'
#
loop_
_entity.id
_entity.type
_entity.pdbx_description
1 polymer ?
#
loop_
_entity_poly.entity_id
_entity_poly.type
_entity_poly.pdbx_seq_one_letter_code
_entity_poly.pdbx_strand_id
1 'polypeptide(L)'
;MLAVAVGLSPVVAFGAVAWWAHARSTRVKIVNLCEAAPANKRSSRRQPVDAVVLHQMAFSRGNDLLSYRKVTAHFVVTPDGTIGQLHPVNARLSASHGFNSRSVAIEFAGNLRSVNGNWWRPETYGRDTLTREQIEAGRKLLMLLKRQGIRFVLGHRQSDADRGNDPGPEIWSSIAQWGIEKLRLSDGGPEYSIDTGRPIPESWRSFDPSTGGNS
;
A
#
# COMPACT_ATOMS: atom_id res chain seq x y z
N MET A 1 -42.80 36.38 25.68
CA MET A 1 -41.71 35.95 24.77
C MET A 1 -40.83 34.99 25.52
N LEU A 2 -40.84 33.69 25.17
CA LEU A 2 -40.02 32.68 25.82
C LEU A 2 -38.85 32.34 24.88
N ALA A 3 -37.66 32.86 25.19
CA ALA A 3 -36.44 32.47 24.50
C ALA A 3 -35.98 31.12 25.09
N VAL A 4 -36.15 30.04 24.33
CA VAL A 4 -35.54 28.75 24.66
C VAL A 4 -34.08 28.81 24.22
N ALA A 5 -33.17 29.05 25.17
CA ALA A 5 -31.75 28.86 24.98
C ALA A 5 -31.46 27.36 25.04
N VAL A 6 -31.30 26.72 23.87
CA VAL A 6 -30.83 25.33 23.77
C VAL A 6 -29.33 25.33 24.08
N GLY A 7 -28.99 25.19 25.35
CA GLY A 7 -27.62 24.92 25.79
C GLY A 7 -27.24 23.49 25.44
N LEU A 8 -26.47 23.29 24.37
CA LEU A 8 -25.79 22.02 24.14
C LEU A 8 -24.76 21.82 25.25
N SER A 9 -24.95 20.78 26.07
CA SER A 9 -24.01 20.42 27.14
C SER A 9 -22.58 20.30 26.59
N PRO A 10 -21.54 20.75 27.32
CA PRO A 10 -20.15 20.71 26.87
C PRO A 10 -19.71 19.34 26.33
N VAL A 11 -20.21 18.26 26.92
CA VAL A 11 -19.93 16.86 26.53
C VAL A 11 -20.33 16.57 25.08
N VAL A 12 -21.46 17.10 24.60
CA VAL A 12 -21.95 16.89 23.23
C VAL A 12 -21.11 17.70 22.24
N ALA A 13 -20.70 18.92 22.62
CA ALA A 13 -19.81 19.75 21.81
C ALA A 13 -18.40 19.13 21.68
N PHE A 14 -17.82 18.61 22.77
CA PHE A 14 -16.54 17.90 22.73
C PHE A 14 -16.63 16.59 21.94
N GLY A 15 -17.73 15.84 22.06
CA GLY A 15 -17.98 14.63 21.27
C GLY A 15 -18.08 14.92 19.77
N ALA A 16 -18.77 16.00 19.38
CA ALA A 16 -18.89 16.41 17.99
C ALA A 16 -17.55 16.90 17.41
N VAL A 17 -16.75 17.65 18.18
CA VAL A 17 -15.41 18.11 17.77
C VAL A 17 -14.43 16.94 17.66
N ALA A 18 -14.44 16.02 18.62
CA ALA A 18 -13.61 14.81 18.56
C ALA A 18 -14.01 13.91 17.39
N TRP A 19 -15.32 13.72 17.16
CA TRP A 19 -15.83 12.98 16.01
C TRP A 19 -15.50 13.67 14.68
N TRP A 20 -15.61 15.00 14.59
CA TRP A 20 -15.28 15.75 13.38
C TRP A 20 -13.77 15.77 13.10
N ALA A 21 -12.93 15.90 14.13
CA ALA A 21 -11.49 15.77 14.04
C ALA A 21 -11.07 14.35 13.65
N HIS A 22 -11.72 13.33 14.21
CA HIS A 22 -11.54 11.93 13.84
C HIS A 22 -11.94 11.70 12.37
N ALA A 23 -13.12 12.16 11.95
CA ALA A 23 -13.60 12.08 10.58
C ALA A 23 -12.65 12.79 9.59
N ARG A 24 -12.11 13.97 9.93
CA ARG A 24 -11.09 14.65 9.11
C ARG A 24 -9.77 13.87 9.04
N SER A 25 -9.33 13.27 10.15
CA SER A 25 -8.13 12.41 10.23
C SER A 25 -8.23 11.13 9.37
N THR A 26 -9.45 10.67 9.07
CA THR A 26 -9.66 9.48 8.22
C THR A 26 -9.45 9.72 6.72
N ARG A 27 -9.43 10.98 6.23
CA ARG A 27 -9.18 11.22 4.81
C ARG A 27 -7.70 11.03 4.49
N VAL A 28 -7.43 10.03 3.65
CA VAL A 28 -6.10 9.85 3.05
C VAL A 28 -5.75 11.06 2.18
N LYS A 29 -4.62 11.70 2.46
CA LYS A 29 -4.08 12.77 1.62
C LYS A 29 -3.12 12.14 0.62
N ILE A 30 -3.45 12.27 -0.67
CA ILE A 30 -2.63 11.79 -1.79
C ILE A 30 -2.08 13.01 -2.52
N VAL A 31 -0.76 13.10 -2.64
CA VAL A 31 -0.10 14.14 -3.43
C VAL A 31 -0.07 13.69 -4.88
N ASN A 32 -0.70 14.46 -5.77
CA ASN A 32 -0.69 14.17 -7.20
C ASN A 32 0.66 14.57 -7.82
N LEU A 33 1.36 13.60 -8.39
CA LEU A 33 2.65 13.77 -9.07
C LEU A 33 2.60 13.26 -10.52
N CYS A 34 1.40 13.12 -11.09
CA CYS A 34 1.23 12.62 -12.45
C CYS A 34 1.90 13.50 -13.51
N GLU A 35 2.13 14.78 -13.26
CA GLU A 35 2.87 15.64 -14.20
C GLU A 35 4.39 15.50 -14.02
N ALA A 36 4.85 15.21 -12.81
CA ALA A 36 6.27 15.05 -12.50
C ALA A 36 6.82 13.66 -12.89
N ALA A 37 5.97 12.64 -12.95
CA ALA A 37 6.37 11.27 -13.30
C ALA A 37 6.45 11.08 -14.84
N PRO A 38 7.44 10.33 -15.36
CA PRO A 38 7.64 10.16 -16.79
C PRO A 38 6.44 9.56 -17.52
N ALA A 39 5.83 10.32 -18.45
CA ALA A 39 4.67 9.87 -19.20
C ALA A 39 4.95 8.64 -20.08
N ASN A 40 6.20 8.45 -20.54
CA ASN A 40 6.62 7.32 -21.38
C ASN A 40 6.52 5.94 -20.71
N LYS A 41 6.30 5.88 -19.38
CA LYS A 41 6.01 4.63 -18.67
C LYS A 41 4.59 4.14 -18.82
N ARG A 42 3.69 4.99 -19.32
CA ARG A 42 2.25 4.74 -19.41
C ARG A 42 1.96 4.11 -20.75
N SER A 43 1.11 3.09 -20.74
CA SER A 43 0.43 2.63 -21.95
C SER A 43 -1.07 2.57 -21.75
N SER A 44 -1.81 2.48 -22.85
CA SER A 44 -3.27 2.34 -22.82
C SER A 44 -3.65 1.07 -22.10
N ARG A 45 -4.68 1.14 -21.25
CA ARG A 45 -5.30 -0.02 -20.63
C ARG A 45 -6.60 -0.35 -21.35
N ARG A 46 -6.82 -1.63 -21.63
CA ARG A 46 -8.03 -2.14 -22.31
C ARG A 46 -9.00 -2.84 -21.36
N GLN A 47 -8.52 -3.26 -20.19
CA GLN A 47 -9.29 -4.01 -19.20
C GLN A 47 -9.62 -3.14 -17.99
N PRO A 48 -10.79 -3.35 -17.35
CA PRO A 48 -11.06 -2.72 -16.06
C PRO A 48 -9.99 -3.07 -15.03
N VAL A 49 -9.66 -2.10 -14.18
CA VAL A 49 -8.78 -2.34 -13.03
C VAL A 49 -9.63 -2.91 -11.90
N ASP A 50 -9.26 -4.08 -11.41
CA ASP A 50 -9.92 -4.70 -10.27
C ASP A 50 -8.96 -5.26 -9.23
N ALA A 51 -7.65 -5.07 -9.42
CA ALA A 51 -6.61 -5.52 -8.51
C ALA A 51 -5.70 -4.38 -8.06
N VAL A 52 -5.19 -4.52 -6.84
CA VAL A 52 -3.98 -3.85 -6.39
C VAL A 52 -2.88 -4.89 -6.29
N VAL A 53 -1.67 -4.54 -6.76
CA VAL A 53 -0.46 -5.29 -6.48
C VAL A 53 0.40 -4.46 -5.54
N LEU A 54 0.71 -5.03 -4.38
CA LEU A 54 1.60 -4.42 -3.40
C LEU A 54 3.04 -4.77 -3.73
N HIS A 55 3.92 -3.81 -3.49
CA HIS A 55 5.34 -3.92 -3.73
C HIS A 55 6.19 -3.36 -2.60
N GLN A 56 7.39 -3.91 -2.41
CA GLN A 56 8.48 -3.18 -1.74
C GLN A 56 9.50 -2.68 -2.75
N MET A 57 10.06 -1.49 -2.50
CA MET A 57 11.04 -0.90 -3.42
C MET A 57 12.44 -1.53 -3.32
N ALA A 58 12.74 -2.23 -2.22
CA ALA A 58 14.08 -2.68 -1.85
C ALA A 58 15.11 -1.54 -1.65
N PHE A 59 14.63 -0.29 -1.49
CA PHE A 59 15.42 0.89 -1.17
C PHE A 59 14.53 1.99 -0.57
N SER A 60 15.16 2.94 0.14
CA SER A 60 14.53 4.18 0.58
C SER A 60 15.32 5.41 0.12
N ARG A 61 14.61 6.51 -0.15
CA ARG A 61 15.13 7.85 -0.44
C ARG A 61 14.57 8.89 0.54
N GLY A 62 14.08 8.43 1.71
CA GLY A 62 13.47 9.26 2.73
C GLY A 62 12.04 9.69 2.38
N ASN A 63 11.64 10.88 2.86
CA ASN A 63 10.26 11.36 2.76
C ASN A 63 10.00 12.31 1.57
N ASP A 64 11.02 12.62 0.77
CA ASP A 64 10.82 13.45 -0.43
C ASP A 64 10.16 12.62 -1.55
N LEU A 65 8.87 12.84 -1.78
CA LEU A 65 8.14 12.16 -2.85
C LEU A 65 8.73 12.39 -4.26
N LEU A 66 9.34 13.56 -4.52
CA LEU A 66 9.90 13.84 -5.85
C LEU A 66 11.12 12.97 -6.15
N SER A 67 11.83 12.51 -5.11
CA SER A 67 12.91 11.53 -5.24
C SER A 67 12.41 10.17 -5.78
N TYR A 68 11.12 9.87 -5.64
CA TYR A 68 10.50 8.62 -6.12
C TYR A 68 9.81 8.75 -7.48
N ARG A 69 9.78 9.93 -8.12
CA ARG A 69 9.05 10.17 -9.39
C ARG A 69 9.40 9.22 -10.54
N LYS A 70 10.58 8.59 -10.47
CA LYS A 70 11.08 7.59 -11.44
C LYS A 70 10.78 6.15 -11.04
N VAL A 71 10.06 5.87 -9.96
CA VAL A 71 9.52 4.54 -9.67
C VAL A 71 8.42 4.21 -10.70
N THR A 72 8.27 2.94 -11.09
CA THR A 72 7.22 2.51 -12.04
C THR A 72 6.05 1.95 -11.25
N ALA A 73 5.24 2.81 -10.64
CA ALA A 73 4.05 2.39 -9.89
C ALA A 73 3.00 3.49 -9.88
N HIS A 74 1.74 3.14 -9.66
CA HIS A 74 0.67 4.14 -9.57
C HIS A 74 0.80 4.99 -8.31
N PHE A 75 1.13 4.35 -7.20
CA PHE A 75 1.33 5.00 -5.91
C PHE A 75 2.65 4.60 -5.28
N VAL A 76 3.22 5.55 -4.54
CA VAL A 76 4.36 5.32 -3.64
C VAL A 76 3.98 5.76 -2.23
N VAL A 77 4.50 5.05 -1.22
CA VAL A 77 4.29 5.36 0.20
C VAL A 77 5.66 5.54 0.88
N THR A 78 5.95 6.74 1.34
CA THR A 78 7.21 7.10 2.03
C THR A 78 7.19 6.65 3.49
N PRO A 79 8.35 6.61 4.18
CA PRO A 79 8.44 6.20 5.59
C PRO A 79 7.54 6.98 6.55
N ASP A 80 7.26 8.25 6.30
CA ASP A 80 6.31 9.05 7.10
C ASP A 80 4.82 8.83 6.74
N GLY A 81 4.52 7.87 5.87
CA GLY A 81 3.16 7.55 5.43
C GLY A 81 2.60 8.51 4.38
N THR A 82 3.40 9.44 3.84
CA THR A 82 2.96 10.29 2.73
C THR A 82 2.76 9.44 1.47
N ILE A 83 1.60 9.61 0.83
CA ILE A 83 1.26 8.90 -0.41
C ILE A 83 1.41 9.84 -1.60
N GLY A 84 2.22 9.45 -2.58
CA GLY A 84 2.32 10.11 -3.87
C GLY A 84 1.63 9.29 -4.96
N GLN A 85 0.79 9.91 -5.78
CA GLN A 85 0.27 9.30 -7.01
C GLN A 85 1.16 9.69 -8.19
N LEU A 86 1.97 8.75 -8.69
CA LEU A 86 2.87 8.99 -9.82
C LEU A 86 2.16 8.81 -11.17
N HIS A 87 1.16 7.93 -11.24
CA HIS A 87 0.48 7.63 -12.50
C HIS A 87 -1.05 7.52 -12.33
N PRO A 88 -1.83 7.93 -13.34
CA PRO A 88 -3.29 7.75 -13.32
C PRO A 88 -3.67 6.28 -13.16
N VAL A 89 -4.69 5.97 -12.35
CA VAL A 89 -5.13 4.58 -12.08
C VAL A 89 -5.54 3.83 -13.35
N ASN A 90 -6.02 4.53 -14.37
CA ASN A 90 -6.40 3.96 -15.66
C ASN A 90 -5.20 3.69 -16.59
N ALA A 91 -4.01 4.24 -16.31
CA ALA A 91 -2.82 3.95 -17.09
C ALA A 91 -2.33 2.53 -16.83
N ARG A 92 -1.94 1.80 -17.87
CA ARG A 92 -1.19 0.56 -17.73
C ARG A 92 0.27 0.89 -17.47
N LEU A 93 0.89 0.19 -16.51
CA LEU A 93 2.32 0.26 -16.22
C LEU A 93 2.95 -1.13 -16.38
N SER A 94 4.26 -1.18 -16.54
CA SER A 94 5.05 -2.42 -16.46
C SER A 94 5.66 -2.53 -15.06
N ALA A 95 4.81 -2.87 -14.07
CA ALA A 95 5.16 -2.86 -12.65
C ALA A 95 4.96 -4.22 -11.97
N SER A 96 4.06 -5.06 -12.50
CA SER A 96 3.51 -6.24 -11.80
C SER A 96 3.37 -7.47 -12.70
N HIS A 97 4.26 -7.66 -13.68
CA HIS A 97 4.25 -8.77 -14.66
C HIS A 97 2.84 -9.16 -15.16
N GLY A 98 2.39 -10.40 -14.91
CA GLY A 98 1.11 -10.93 -15.37
C GLY A 98 -0.10 -10.11 -14.93
N PHE A 99 0.02 -9.30 -13.86
CA PHE A 99 -1.07 -8.46 -13.37
C PHE A 99 -1.15 -7.07 -14.02
N ASN A 100 -0.16 -6.67 -14.83
CA ASN A 100 -0.06 -5.33 -15.42
C ASN A 100 -1.34 -4.83 -16.10
N SER A 101 -2.10 -5.71 -16.77
CA SER A 101 -3.32 -5.34 -17.51
C SER A 101 -4.48 -4.93 -16.62
N ARG A 102 -4.54 -5.41 -15.37
CA ARG A 102 -5.70 -5.28 -14.47
C ARG A 102 -5.39 -4.69 -13.09
N SER A 103 -4.11 -4.38 -12.80
CA SER A 103 -3.71 -3.87 -11.49
C SER A 103 -3.31 -2.40 -11.44
N VAL A 104 -3.46 -1.85 -10.24
CA VAL A 104 -2.76 -0.66 -9.74
C VAL A 104 -1.58 -1.13 -8.87
N ALA A 105 -0.38 -0.60 -9.10
CA ALA A 105 0.81 -0.92 -8.32
C ALA A 105 1.01 0.09 -7.17
N ILE A 106 1.25 -0.39 -5.96
CA ILE A 106 1.56 0.42 -4.78
C ILE A 106 2.93 -0.01 -4.26
N GLU A 107 3.89 0.91 -4.27
CA GLU A 107 5.26 0.68 -3.83
C GLU A 107 5.50 1.31 -2.46
N PHE A 108 6.02 0.53 -1.52
CA PHE A 108 6.41 1.01 -0.20
C PHE A 108 7.92 1.22 -0.15
N ALA A 109 8.34 2.42 0.24
CA ALA A 109 9.73 2.75 0.41
C ALA A 109 10.35 1.91 1.55
N GLY A 110 11.52 1.34 1.28
CA GLY A 110 12.26 0.54 2.24
C GLY A 110 12.95 -0.65 1.58
N ASN A 111 14.11 -1.01 2.11
CA ASN A 111 14.67 -2.35 1.97
C ASN A 111 14.13 -3.21 3.12
N LEU A 112 13.09 -4.00 2.86
CA LEU A 112 12.36 -4.73 3.90
C LEU A 112 12.82 -6.17 3.99
N ARG A 113 12.85 -6.69 5.23
CA ARG A 113 13.39 -8.01 5.53
C ARG A 113 12.53 -9.12 4.94
N SER A 114 13.18 -10.20 4.56
CA SER A 114 12.52 -11.47 4.25
C SER A 114 12.24 -12.27 5.52
N VAL A 115 11.43 -13.32 5.40
CA VAL A 115 11.12 -14.24 6.51
C VAL A 115 12.36 -14.91 7.10
N ASN A 116 13.44 -15.04 6.33
CA ASN A 116 14.70 -15.63 6.78
C ASN A 116 15.64 -14.59 7.41
N GLY A 117 15.16 -13.37 7.69
CA GLY A 117 15.98 -12.29 8.26
C GLY A 117 16.96 -11.65 7.27
N ASN A 118 16.82 -11.89 5.97
CA ASN A 118 17.70 -11.31 4.95
C ASN A 118 17.10 -10.07 4.30
N TRP A 119 17.96 -9.12 3.96
CA TRP A 119 17.66 -7.91 3.18
C TRP A 119 18.31 -7.97 1.81
N TRP A 120 17.78 -7.21 0.85
CA TRP A 120 18.39 -7.11 -0.47
C TRP A 120 19.60 -6.18 -0.43
N ARG A 121 20.83 -6.70 -0.61
CA ARG A 121 22.08 -5.90 -0.62
C ARG A 121 22.12 -4.84 0.50
N PRO A 122 22.04 -5.26 1.78
CA PRO A 122 21.82 -4.33 2.89
C PRO A 122 22.91 -3.26 3.05
N GLU A 123 24.15 -3.55 2.65
CA GLU A 123 25.23 -2.54 2.73
C GLU A 123 25.11 -1.45 1.66
N THR A 124 24.27 -1.65 0.64
CA THR A 124 23.95 -0.62 -0.37
C THR A 124 22.67 0.12 -0.03
N TYR A 125 21.63 -0.60 0.39
CA TYR A 125 20.26 -0.06 0.50
C TYR A 125 19.74 0.09 1.94
N GLY A 126 20.57 -0.23 2.93
CA GLY A 126 20.18 -0.20 4.33
C GLY A 126 19.36 -1.41 4.76
N ARG A 127 18.94 -1.41 6.02
CA ARG A 127 18.09 -2.43 6.63
C ARG A 127 16.88 -1.70 7.21
N ASP A 128 15.86 -1.49 6.38
CA ASP A 128 14.66 -0.79 6.79
C ASP A 128 13.65 -1.75 7.43
N THR A 129 12.69 -1.15 8.13
CA THR A 129 11.47 -1.81 8.62
C THR A 129 10.27 -1.00 8.15
N LEU A 130 9.14 -1.68 7.92
CA LEU A 130 7.91 -1.02 7.50
C LEU A 130 7.36 -0.18 8.66
N THR A 131 7.23 1.13 8.45
CA THR A 131 6.80 2.03 9.53
C THR A 131 5.30 1.89 9.81
N ARG A 132 4.89 2.29 11.02
CA ARG A 132 3.47 2.33 11.38
C ARG A 132 2.69 3.28 10.47
N GLU A 133 3.30 4.41 10.11
CA GLU A 133 2.73 5.42 9.24
C GLU A 133 2.51 4.86 7.83
N GLN A 134 3.44 4.06 7.31
CA GLN A 134 3.27 3.32 6.05
C GLN A 134 2.12 2.31 6.14
N ILE A 135 2.01 1.56 7.24
CA ILE A 135 0.92 0.60 7.45
C ILE A 135 -0.43 1.32 7.43
N GLU A 136 -0.56 2.41 8.19
CA GLU A 136 -1.80 3.21 8.22
C GLU A 136 -2.15 3.80 6.86
N ALA A 137 -1.15 4.34 6.15
CA ALA A 137 -1.30 4.87 4.80
C ALA A 137 -1.74 3.81 3.79
N GLY A 138 -1.08 2.64 3.79
CA GLY A 138 -1.40 1.51 2.94
C GLY A 138 -2.83 1.01 3.15
N ARG A 139 -3.25 0.84 4.41
CA ARG A 139 -4.62 0.45 4.76
C ARG A 139 -5.66 1.47 4.27
N LYS A 140 -5.42 2.77 4.50
CA LYS A 140 -6.30 3.85 4.03
C LYS A 140 -6.38 3.90 2.50
N LEU A 141 -5.26 3.64 1.80
CA LEU A 141 -5.22 3.58 0.35
C LEU A 141 -5.99 2.38 -0.19
N LEU A 142 -5.88 1.20 0.43
CA LEU A 142 -6.71 0.02 0.08
C LEU A 142 -8.20 0.31 0.27
N MET A 143 -8.60 0.99 1.34
CA MET A 143 -10.00 1.39 1.54
C MET A 143 -10.52 2.30 0.42
N LEU A 144 -9.71 3.28 0.01
CA LEU A 144 -10.06 4.20 -1.08
C LEU A 144 -10.21 3.45 -2.41
N LEU A 145 -9.25 2.59 -2.74
CA LEU A 145 -9.24 1.83 -3.98
C LEU A 145 -10.36 0.76 -4.02
N LYS A 146 -10.68 0.14 -2.87
CA LYS A 146 -11.84 -0.77 -2.73
C LYS A 146 -13.15 -0.08 -3.10
N ARG A 147 -13.34 1.18 -2.68
CA ARG A 147 -14.53 1.99 -3.04
C ARG A 147 -14.58 2.34 -4.53
N GLN A 148 -13.46 2.29 -5.22
CA GLN A 148 -13.34 2.52 -6.67
C GLN A 148 -13.49 1.23 -7.50
N GLY A 149 -13.82 0.10 -6.87
CA GLY A 149 -14.08 -1.16 -7.56
C GLY A 149 -12.95 -2.19 -7.52
N ILE A 150 -11.84 -1.92 -6.83
CA ILE A 150 -10.82 -2.95 -6.58
C ILE A 150 -11.43 -4.09 -5.74
N ARG A 151 -11.16 -5.32 -6.14
CA ARG A 151 -11.63 -6.55 -5.48
C ARG A 151 -10.47 -7.43 -5.01
N PHE A 152 -9.31 -7.29 -5.64
CA PHE A 152 -8.14 -8.11 -5.34
C PHE A 152 -7.01 -7.31 -4.70
N VAL A 153 -6.32 -7.92 -3.74
CA VAL A 153 -5.02 -7.48 -3.21
C VAL A 153 -4.02 -8.60 -3.42
N LEU A 154 -2.98 -8.32 -4.20
CA LEU A 154 -2.03 -9.33 -4.68
C LEU A 154 -0.60 -8.89 -4.36
N GLY A 155 0.32 -9.85 -4.34
CA GLY A 155 1.75 -9.61 -4.26
C GLY A 155 2.42 -9.85 -5.61
N HIS A 156 3.48 -9.11 -5.92
CA HIS A 156 4.20 -9.28 -7.18
C HIS A 156 4.74 -10.71 -7.36
N ARG A 157 5.18 -11.34 -6.26
CA ARG A 157 5.56 -12.76 -6.19
C ARG A 157 4.54 -13.69 -6.84
N GLN A 158 3.25 -13.39 -6.77
CA GLN A 158 2.19 -14.23 -7.33
C GLN A 158 2.18 -14.25 -8.87
N SER A 159 2.97 -13.41 -9.54
CA SER A 159 3.10 -13.42 -11.01
C SER A 159 4.52 -13.65 -11.54
N ASP A 160 5.54 -13.67 -10.67
CA ASP A 160 6.94 -13.79 -11.10
C ASP A 160 7.79 -14.47 -10.01
N ALA A 161 8.46 -15.58 -10.38
CA ALA A 161 9.37 -16.32 -9.50
C ALA A 161 10.54 -15.48 -8.97
N ASP A 162 11.03 -14.52 -9.75
CA ASP A 162 12.18 -13.68 -9.40
C ASP A 162 11.81 -12.58 -8.40
N ARG A 163 10.52 -12.44 -8.10
CA ARG A 163 9.96 -11.49 -7.13
C ARG A 163 9.70 -12.15 -5.77
N GLY A 164 10.60 -13.03 -5.36
CA GLY A 164 10.44 -13.88 -4.19
C GLY A 164 10.11 -13.12 -2.88
N ASN A 165 10.70 -11.96 -2.63
CA ASN A 165 10.42 -11.19 -1.41
C ASN A 165 9.51 -9.97 -1.63
N ASP A 166 8.73 -9.95 -2.72
CA ASP A 166 7.91 -8.80 -3.11
C ASP A 166 6.40 -9.11 -2.99
N PRO A 167 5.63 -8.45 -2.10
CA PRO A 167 6.01 -7.27 -1.28
C PRO A 167 6.78 -7.58 0.01
N GLY A 168 6.91 -8.84 0.38
CA GLY A 168 7.56 -9.25 1.61
C GLY A 168 6.59 -9.40 2.77
N PRO A 169 7.04 -10.06 3.85
CA PRO A 169 6.18 -10.48 4.96
C PRO A 169 5.57 -9.31 5.74
N GLU A 170 6.34 -8.23 5.97
CA GLU A 170 5.86 -7.07 6.74
C GLU A 170 4.69 -6.36 6.06
N ILE A 171 4.78 -6.10 4.75
CA ILE A 171 3.68 -5.49 3.99
C ILE A 171 2.49 -6.44 3.91
N TRP A 172 2.75 -7.73 3.69
CA TRP A 172 1.67 -8.69 3.56
C TRP A 172 0.86 -8.83 4.85
N SER A 173 1.49 -9.14 5.99
CA SER A 173 0.76 -9.35 7.25
C SER A 173 0.07 -8.08 7.74
N SER A 174 0.71 -6.91 7.59
CA SER A 174 0.19 -5.68 8.16
C SER A 174 -0.87 -5.00 7.28
N ILE A 175 -0.77 -5.12 5.95
CA ILE A 175 -1.62 -4.37 5.00
C ILE A 175 -2.50 -5.31 4.18
N ALA A 176 -1.92 -6.30 3.49
CA ALA A 176 -2.68 -7.19 2.62
C ALA A 176 -3.66 -8.06 3.42
N GLN A 177 -3.17 -8.75 4.45
CA GLN A 177 -3.97 -9.61 5.31
C GLN A 177 -5.08 -8.83 6.02
N TRP A 178 -4.77 -7.63 6.52
CA TRP A 178 -5.79 -6.71 7.03
C TRP A 178 -6.85 -6.35 5.97
N GLY A 179 -6.44 -6.11 4.72
CA GLY A 179 -7.35 -5.84 3.61
C GLY A 179 -8.28 -7.01 3.29
N ILE A 180 -7.75 -8.24 3.35
CA ILE A 180 -8.52 -9.47 3.18
C ILE A 180 -9.56 -9.59 4.30
N GLU A 181 -9.13 -9.45 5.55
CA GLU A 181 -9.98 -9.65 6.73
C GLU A 181 -11.03 -8.55 6.91
N LYS A 182 -10.64 -7.29 6.73
CA LYS A 182 -11.48 -6.13 7.07
C LYS A 182 -12.21 -5.56 5.86
N LEU A 183 -11.62 -5.61 4.67
CA LEU A 183 -12.23 -5.07 3.45
C LEU A 183 -12.80 -6.15 2.53
N ARG A 184 -12.62 -7.44 2.87
CA ARG A 184 -13.04 -8.59 2.06
C ARG A 184 -12.45 -8.56 0.66
N LEU A 185 -11.22 -8.06 0.54
CA LEU A 185 -10.42 -8.21 -0.68
C LEU A 185 -10.02 -9.68 -0.82
N SER A 186 -9.89 -10.15 -2.06
CA SER A 186 -9.38 -11.49 -2.36
C SER A 186 -7.91 -11.43 -2.77
N ASP A 187 -7.11 -12.41 -2.37
CA ASP A 187 -5.76 -12.66 -2.88
C ASP A 187 -5.71 -13.81 -3.90
N GLY A 188 -6.90 -14.31 -4.30
CA GLY A 188 -7.07 -15.48 -5.15
C GLY A 188 -7.06 -16.83 -4.41
N GLY A 189 -6.74 -16.85 -3.12
CA GLY A 189 -6.69 -18.07 -2.29
C GLY A 189 -5.26 -18.60 -2.06
N PRO A 190 -5.11 -19.65 -1.22
CA PRO A 190 -3.81 -20.11 -0.71
C PRO A 190 -2.78 -20.48 -1.77
N GLU A 191 -3.23 -21.11 -2.86
CA GLU A 191 -2.37 -21.58 -3.95
C GLU A 191 -2.36 -20.64 -5.17
N TYR A 192 -2.93 -19.45 -5.04
CA TYR A 192 -3.08 -18.56 -6.18
C TYR A 192 -1.75 -17.95 -6.63
N SER A 193 -1.40 -18.26 -7.87
CA SER A 193 -0.34 -17.63 -8.64
C SER A 193 -0.65 -17.76 -10.12
N ILE A 194 0.01 -16.93 -10.94
CA ILE A 194 -0.06 -16.97 -12.40
C ILE A 194 1.36 -16.95 -12.97
N ASP A 195 1.48 -17.25 -14.26
CA ASP A 195 2.75 -17.28 -14.98
C ASP A 195 3.80 -18.13 -14.26
N THR A 196 4.97 -17.57 -13.94
CA THR A 196 6.03 -18.23 -13.16
C THR A 196 5.93 -17.93 -11.67
N GLY A 197 4.88 -17.23 -11.25
CA GLY A 197 4.71 -16.77 -9.87
C GLY A 197 4.62 -17.90 -8.85
N ARG A 198 4.67 -17.48 -7.58
CA ARG A 198 4.53 -18.37 -6.42
C ARG A 198 3.45 -17.85 -5.50
N PRO A 199 2.66 -18.73 -4.86
CA PRO A 199 1.67 -18.30 -3.90
C PRO A 199 2.30 -17.55 -2.72
N ILE A 200 1.44 -16.83 -1.99
CA ILE A 200 1.86 -16.17 -0.76
C ILE A 200 1.97 -17.22 0.35
N PRO A 201 3.15 -17.39 0.96
CA PRO A 201 3.34 -18.41 1.99
C PRO A 201 2.59 -18.05 3.27
N GLU A 202 2.18 -19.07 4.02
CA GLU A 202 1.49 -18.90 5.30
C GLU A 202 2.32 -18.07 6.30
N SER A 203 3.65 -18.20 6.26
CA SER A 203 4.57 -17.43 7.11
C SER A 203 4.48 -15.92 6.90
N TRP A 204 3.92 -15.44 5.78
CA TRP A 204 3.68 -14.01 5.56
C TRP A 204 2.34 -13.55 6.14
N ARG A 205 1.36 -14.44 6.31
CA ARG A 205 0.01 -14.08 6.77
C ARG A 205 -0.03 -13.77 8.25
N SER A 206 0.74 -14.52 9.03
CA SER A 206 0.87 -14.37 10.48
C SER A 206 2.17 -13.70 10.92
N PHE A 207 2.91 -13.09 9.98
CA PHE A 207 4.20 -12.47 10.28
C PHE A 207 4.05 -11.32 11.28
N ASP A 208 4.77 -11.40 12.40
CA ASP A 208 4.85 -10.33 13.38
C ASP A 208 6.05 -9.42 13.06
N PRO A 209 5.83 -8.15 12.67
CA PRO A 209 6.91 -7.20 12.43
C PRO A 209 7.75 -6.92 13.68
N SER A 210 7.19 -7.10 14.88
CA SER A 210 7.83 -6.77 16.17
C SER A 210 8.83 -7.82 16.69
N THR A 211 8.75 -9.06 16.21
CA THR A 211 9.59 -10.17 16.71
C THR A 211 10.95 -10.30 16.01
N GLY A 212 11.24 -9.44 15.02
CA GLY A 212 12.46 -9.53 14.19
C GLY A 212 13.66 -8.71 14.67
N GLY A 213 13.74 -8.39 15.95
CA GLY A 213 14.84 -7.62 16.53
C GLY A 213 15.34 -8.24 17.82
N ASN A 214 16.10 -9.34 17.71
CA ASN A 214 17.18 -9.75 18.62
C ASN A 214 17.69 -11.14 18.20
N SER A 215 18.70 -11.15 17.34
CA SER A 215 19.72 -12.22 17.28
C SER A 215 20.92 -11.71 16.48
#